data_AF-A0A5U9VV37-F1
#
_entry.id   AF-A0A5U9VV37-F1
#
_cell.length_a   1.000
_cell.length_b   1.000
_cell.length_c   1.000
_cell.angle_alpha   90.00
_cell.angle_beta   90.00
_cell.angle_gamma   90.00
#
_symmetry.space_group_name_H-M   'P 1'
#
loop_
_entity.id
_entity.type
_entity.pdbx_description
1 polymer ?
#
loop_
_entity_poly.entity_id
_entity_poly.type
_entity_poly.pdbx_seq_one_letter_code
_entity_poly.pdbx_strand_id
1 'polypeptide(L)' 'AWILRRFVDSGILSYTPCCKCGGKFITHAGEPVHGYQCVMCHPPSRAVKKAAME' A
#
# COMPACT_ATOMS: atom_id res chain seq x y z
N ALA A 1 9.46 -14.63 3.75
CA ALA A 1 8.13 -14.89 3.13
C ALA A 1 8.32 -15.35 1.68
N TRP A 2 8.13 -16.63 1.38
CA TRP A 2 8.40 -17.21 0.05
C TRP A 2 7.24 -16.97 -0.95
N ILE A 3 5.99 -16.99 -0.46
CA ILE A 3 4.78 -16.80 -1.28
C ILE A 3 4.73 -15.39 -1.88
N LEU A 4 5.02 -14.36 -1.08
CA LEU A 4 5.03 -12.96 -1.54
C LEU A 4 5.98 -12.77 -2.72
N ARG A 5 7.17 -13.38 -2.67
CA ARG A 5 8.14 -13.33 -3.76
C ARG A 5 7.60 -14.00 -5.03
N ARG A 6 6.84 -15.09 -4.92
CA ARG A 6 6.20 -15.76 -6.07
C ARG A 6 5.18 -14.84 -6.74
N PHE A 7 4.35 -14.13 -5.99
CA PHE A 7 3.38 -13.21 -6.57
C PHE A 7 4.01 -12.01 -7.28
N VAL A 8 5.13 -11.51 -6.76
CA VAL A 8 5.92 -10.46 -7.43
C VAL A 8 6.58 -11.00 -8.70
N ASP A 9 7.18 -12.19 -8.63
CA ASP A 9 7.87 -12.83 -9.76
C ASP A 9 6.89 -13.22 -10.90
N SER A 10 5.69 -13.67 -10.56
CA SER A 10 4.62 -13.96 -11.53
C SER A 10 3.91 -12.72 -12.08
N GLY A 11 4.31 -11.51 -11.66
CA GLY A 11 3.73 -10.26 -12.15
C GLY A 11 2.30 -9.99 -11.67
N ILE A 12 1.84 -10.67 -10.61
CA ILE A 12 0.51 -10.44 -10.00
C ILE A 12 0.56 -9.21 -9.09
N LEU A 13 1.70 -9.00 -8.43
CA LEU A 13 1.96 -7.85 -7.57
C LEU A 13 3.06 -6.98 -8.16
N SER A 14 2.90 -5.66 -8.04
CA SER A 14 3.87 -4.65 -8.45
C SER A 14 4.18 -3.69 -7.31
N TYR A 15 5.26 -2.93 -7.44
CA TYR A 15 5.61 -1.87 -6.50
C TYR A 15 5.11 -0.53 -7.00
N THR A 16 4.26 0.12 -6.22
CA THR A 16 3.72 1.45 -6.50
C THR A 16 4.27 2.45 -5.48
N PRO A 17 4.84 3.58 -5.93
CA PRO A 17 5.24 4.65 -5.03
C PRO A 17 4.02 5.40 -4.49
N CYS A 18 4.05 5.77 -3.21
CA CYS A 18 3.03 6.62 -2.62
C CYS A 18 3.20 8.07 -3.07
N CYS A 19 2.12 8.71 -3.55
CA CYS A 19 2.16 10.10 -4.00
C CYS A 19 2.44 11.12 -2.88
N LYS A 20 2.28 10.74 -1.60
CA LYS A 20 2.42 11.65 -0.45
C LYS A 20 3.78 11.51 0.26
N CYS A 21 4.22 10.28 0.54
CA CYS A 21 5.48 10.03 1.23
C CYS A 21 6.60 9.47 0.34
N GLY A 22 6.32 9.12 -0.92
CA GLY A 22 7.31 8.55 -1.85
C GLY A 22 7.74 7.11 -1.56
N GLY A 23 7.25 6.48 -0.49
CA GLY A 23 7.57 5.10 -0.15
C GLY A 23 7.01 4.10 -1.19
N LYS A 24 7.71 2.99 -1.42
CA LYS A 24 7.29 1.93 -2.35
C LYS A 24 6.49 0.87 -1.61
N PHE A 25 5.26 0.63 -2.05
CA PHE A 25 4.35 -0.36 -1.45
C PHE A 25 3.91 -1.37 -2.50
N ILE A 26 3.50 -2.55 -2.04
CA ILE A 26 3.05 -3.64 -2.91
C ILE A 26 1.57 -3.43 -3.25
N THR A 27 1.25 -3.40 -4.54
CA THR A 27 -0.11 -3.26 -5.08
C THR A 27 -0.36 -4.33 -6.14
N HIS A 28 -1.60 -4.49 -6.59
CA HIS A 28 -1.88 -5.37 -7.73
C HIS A 28 -1.26 -4.82 -9.01
N ALA A 29 -0.76 -5.70 -9.87
CA ALA A 29 -0.30 -5.31 -11.19
C ALA A 29 -1.50 -4.90 -12.07
N GLY A 30 -1.44 -3.70 -12.66
CA GLY A 30 -2.52 -3.17 -13.49
C GLY A 30 -3.51 -2.23 -12.79
N GLU A 31 -3.38 -2.02 -11.48
CA GLU A 31 -4.09 -0.92 -10.80
C GLU A 31 -3.54 0.44 -11.26
N PRO A 32 -4.40 1.46 -11.44
CA PRO A 32 -3.95 2.79 -11.82
C PRO A 32 -3.04 3.37 -10.73
N VAL A 33 -1.77 3.58 -11.10
CA VAL A 33 -0.71 4.13 -10.23
C VAL A 33 -1.01 5.58 -9.79
N HIS A 34 -1.96 6.25 -10.47
CA HIS A 34 -2.32 7.63 -10.20
C HIS A 34 -3.10 7.75 -8.89
N GLY A 35 -2.46 8.29 -7.87
CA GLY A 35 -3.10 8.65 -6.60
C GLY A 35 -3.00 7.60 -5.50
N TYR A 36 -2.15 6.57 -5.65
CA TYR A 36 -1.94 5.61 -4.57
C TYR A 36 -1.44 6.29 -3.29
N GLN A 37 -2.22 6.15 -2.21
CA GLN A 37 -1.85 6.58 -0.87
C GLN A 37 -1.65 5.36 0.02
N CYS A 38 -0.50 5.29 0.69
CA CYS A 38 -0.21 4.19 1.59
C CYS A 38 -1.12 4.24 2.82
N VAL A 39 -1.28 3.10 3.49
CA VAL A 39 -2.09 2.95 4.70
C VAL A 39 -1.68 3.90 5.83
N MET A 40 -0.46 4.41 5.83
CA MET A 40 0.00 5.40 6.82
C MET A 40 -0.47 6.81 6.44
N CYS A 41 -0.50 7.14 5.15
CA CYS A 41 -0.92 8.44 4.62
C CYS A 41 -2.44 8.58 4.53
N HIS A 42 -3.14 7.46 4.33
CA HIS A 42 -4.59 7.35 4.32
C HIS A 42 -5.02 6.16 5.19
N PRO A 43 -4.95 6.30 6.52
CA PRO A 43 -5.31 5.24 7.44
C PRO A 43 -6.80 4.89 7.30
N PRO A 44 -7.15 3.61 7.08
CA PRO A 44 -8.54 3.19 7.05
C PRO A 44 -9.17 3.40 8.43
N SER A 45 -10.49 3.54 8.49
CA SER A 45 -11.23 3.82 9.74
C SER A 45 -10.94 2.83 10.89
N ARG A 46 -10.46 1.62 10.56
CA ARG A 46 -10.06 0.56 11.52
C ARG A 46 -8.62 0.67 12.03
N ALA A 47 -7.74 1.40 11.33
CA ALA A 47 -6.37 1.66 11.78
C ALA A 47 -6.31 2.74 12.86
N VAL A 48 -7.36 3.54 12.99
CA VAL A 48 -7.53 4.48 14.10
C VAL A 48 -7.98 3.69 15.32
N LYS A 49 -7.02 3.24 16.14
CA LYS A 49 -7.31 3.15 17.58
C LYS A 49 -7.61 4.58 18.00
N LYS A 50 -8.76 4.81 18.64
CA LYS A 50 -9.07 6.09 19.30
C LYS A 50 -7.99 6.38 20.36
N ALA A 51 -6.84 6.91 19.96
CA ALA A 51 -5.99 7.67 20.85
C ALA A 51 -6.49 9.11 20.73
N ALA A 52 -7.47 9.41 21.59
CA ALA A 52 -7.99 10.74 21.95
C ALA A 52 -8.43 11.66 20.78
N MET A 53 -9.72 11.78 20.49
CA MET A 53 -10.49 12.89 21.08
C MET A 53 -10.09 13.21 22.52
N GLU A 54 -9.19 14.18 22.65
CA GLU A 54 -9.28 15.20 23.69
C GLU A 54 -10.03 16.40 23.09
#